data_AF-A0A2K3LYJ6-F1
#
_entry.id   AF-A0A2K3LYJ6-F1
#
_cell.length_a   1.000
_cell.length_b   1.000
_cell.length_c   1.000
_cell.angle_alpha   90.00
_cell.angle_beta   90.00
_cell.angle_gamma   90.00
#
_symmetry.space_group_name_H-M   'P 1'
#
loop_
_entity.id
_entity.type
_entity.pdbx_description
1 polymer ?
#
loop_
_entity_poly.entity_id
_entity_poly.type
_entity_poly.pdbx_seq_one_letter_code
_entity_poly.pdbx_strand_id
1 'polypeptide(L)'
;MPSDSLNDVASCSSETEKFLCDLLLDSTQPISERFRALFSLRNLKGPAPRTALIQATRDSSNLLAHEAAFALGQMQEQEAIPALTSVLNDLSLHPIVRHEAAEALGAIGSDSNVSLLKHSLNSDPAQEVRETCELALQRILNLKHDATNDDLTAPGISPFKSVDPAAPATSCSSVNQLRELLLDEEKGMYERYAAL
;
A
#
# COMPACT_ATOMS: atom_id res chain seq x y z
N MET A 1 -5.45 -45.88 10.17
CA MET A 1 -4.35 -44.92 10.04
C MET A 1 -4.77 -43.84 9.06
N PRO A 2 -5.08 -42.61 9.50
CA PRO A 2 -5.11 -41.46 8.60
C PRO A 2 -4.11 -40.41 9.09
N SER A 3 -2.92 -40.36 8.51
CA SER A 3 -1.88 -39.39 8.89
C SER A 3 -1.25 -38.61 7.70
N ASP A 4 -1.85 -38.65 6.51
CA ASP A 4 -1.27 -38.01 5.30
C ASP A 4 -2.01 -36.74 4.82
N SER A 5 -3.17 -36.39 5.38
CA SER A 5 -3.99 -35.28 4.87
C SER A 5 -3.36 -33.88 5.05
N LEU A 6 -2.53 -33.68 6.07
CA LEU A 6 -1.94 -32.37 6.38
C LEU A 6 -0.73 -32.02 5.50
N ASN A 7 0.01 -33.01 5.02
CA ASN A 7 1.19 -32.78 4.17
C ASN A 7 0.82 -32.47 2.71
N ASP A 8 -0.25 -33.09 2.19
CA ASP A 8 -0.73 -32.84 0.81
C ASP A 8 -1.30 -31.43 0.63
N VAL A 9 -1.99 -30.89 1.65
CA VAL A 9 -2.58 -29.54 1.58
C VAL A 9 -1.50 -28.45 1.64
N ALA A 10 -0.48 -28.63 2.49
CA ALA A 10 0.66 -27.71 2.58
C ALA A 10 1.51 -27.73 1.28
N SER A 11 1.69 -28.90 0.69
CA SER A 11 2.34 -29.10 -0.61
C SER A 11 1.63 -28.34 -1.74
N CYS A 12 0.31 -28.53 -1.87
CA CYS A 12 -0.51 -27.87 -2.89
C CYS A 12 -0.53 -26.34 -2.75
N SER A 13 -0.51 -25.83 -1.51
CA SER A 13 -0.42 -24.39 -1.24
C SER A 13 0.92 -23.79 -1.68
N SER A 14 2.02 -24.54 -1.53
CA SER A 14 3.36 -24.09 -1.94
C SER A 14 3.55 -24.09 -3.46
N GLU A 15 3.01 -25.10 -4.16
CA GLU A 15 3.03 -25.13 -5.62
C GLU A 15 2.20 -24.00 -6.24
N THR A 16 1.03 -23.72 -5.66
CA THR A 16 0.16 -22.61 -6.10
C THR A 16 0.84 -21.25 -5.89
N GLU A 17 1.44 -21.02 -4.72
CA GLU A 17 2.18 -19.80 -4.44
C GLU A 17 3.30 -19.58 -5.46
N LYS A 18 4.09 -20.63 -5.72
CA LYS A 18 5.17 -20.58 -6.70
C LYS A 18 4.65 -20.24 -8.09
N PHE A 19 3.59 -20.91 -8.54
CA PHE A 19 2.96 -20.63 -9.83
C PHE A 19 2.52 -19.17 -9.95
N LEU A 20 1.92 -18.60 -8.91
CA LEU A 20 1.49 -17.20 -8.91
C LEU A 20 2.68 -16.23 -8.96
N CYS A 21 3.77 -16.54 -8.24
CA CYS A 21 5.00 -15.74 -8.31
C CYS A 21 5.58 -15.74 -9.72
N ASP A 22 5.69 -16.91 -10.34
CA ASP A 22 6.22 -17.07 -11.70
C ASP A 22 5.32 -16.35 -12.73
N LEU A 23 3.99 -16.49 -12.60
CA LEU A 23 3.00 -15.84 -13.46
C LEU A 23 3.06 -14.30 -13.38
N LEU A 24 3.23 -13.72 -12.19
CA LEU A 24 3.36 -12.27 -12.03
C LEU A 24 4.58 -11.73 -12.80
N LEU A 25 5.70 -12.46 -12.76
CA LEU A 25 6.99 -12.02 -13.28
C LEU A 25 7.20 -12.36 -14.76
N ASP A 26 6.35 -13.22 -15.34
CA ASP A 26 6.43 -13.56 -16.76
C ASP A 26 5.81 -12.45 -17.63
N SER A 27 6.68 -11.60 -18.18
CA SER A 27 6.31 -10.52 -19.11
C SER A 27 5.67 -10.99 -20.42
N THR A 28 5.72 -12.30 -20.75
CA THR A 28 5.07 -12.85 -21.94
C THR A 28 3.58 -13.15 -21.71
N GLN A 29 3.14 -13.16 -20.45
CA GLN A 29 1.75 -13.46 -20.10
C GLN A 29 0.85 -12.23 -20.28
N PRO A 30 -0.45 -12.42 -20.56
CA PRO A 30 -1.40 -11.33 -20.64
C PRO A 30 -1.42 -10.53 -19.33
N ILE A 31 -1.42 -9.20 -19.45
CA ILE A 31 -1.36 -8.32 -18.28
C ILE A 31 -2.48 -8.60 -17.26
N SER A 32 -3.67 -9.02 -17.73
CA SER A 32 -4.80 -9.40 -16.87
C SER A 32 -4.51 -10.60 -15.98
N GLU A 33 -3.77 -11.59 -16.47
CA GLU A 33 -3.38 -12.76 -15.67
C GLU A 33 -2.31 -12.38 -14.64
N ARG A 34 -1.39 -11.49 -15.02
CA ARG A 34 -0.38 -10.95 -14.11
C ARG A 34 -1.04 -10.15 -12.97
N PHE A 35 -2.06 -9.35 -13.25
CA PHE A 35 -2.86 -8.67 -12.21
C PHE A 35 -3.61 -9.65 -11.30
N ARG A 36 -4.17 -10.73 -11.85
CA ARG A 36 -4.80 -11.78 -11.03
C ARG A 36 -3.79 -12.42 -10.07
N ALA A 37 -2.58 -12.71 -10.55
CA ALA A 37 -1.50 -13.23 -9.73
C ALA A 37 -1.12 -12.21 -8.64
N LEU A 38 -0.90 -10.95 -9.00
CA LEU A 38 -0.56 -9.84 -8.10
C LEU A 38 -1.53 -9.76 -6.90
N PHE A 39 -2.84 -9.69 -7.15
CA PHE A 39 -3.82 -9.59 -6.07
C PHE A 39 -3.97 -10.88 -5.27
N SER A 40 -3.71 -12.04 -5.87
CA SER A 40 -3.67 -13.31 -5.13
C SER A 40 -2.49 -13.35 -4.17
N LEU A 41 -1.30 -12.96 -4.64
CA LEU A 41 -0.06 -12.86 -3.85
C LEU A 41 -0.20 -11.90 -2.67
N ARG A 42 -0.85 -10.74 -2.88
CA ARG A 42 -1.20 -9.80 -1.80
C ARG A 42 -1.95 -10.47 -0.65
N ASN A 43 -2.90 -11.35 -0.97
CA ASN A 43 -3.73 -12.03 0.03
C ASN A 43 -2.99 -13.19 0.71
N LEU A 44 -2.09 -13.86 0.00
CA LEU A 44 -1.26 -14.94 0.55
C LEU A 44 -0.26 -14.41 1.58
N LYS A 45 0.35 -13.24 1.32
CA LYS A 45 1.44 -12.65 2.10
C LYS A 45 2.66 -13.58 2.22
N GLY A 46 3.68 -13.16 2.98
CA GLY A 46 4.85 -13.99 3.24
C GLY A 46 6.01 -13.76 2.27
N PRO A 47 7.15 -14.44 2.51
CA PRO A 47 8.42 -14.09 1.88
C PRO A 47 8.44 -14.19 0.35
N ALA A 48 7.90 -15.26 -0.23
CA ALA A 48 7.90 -15.46 -1.67
C ALA A 48 6.95 -14.48 -2.40
N PRO A 49 5.66 -14.34 -2.00
CA PRO A 49 4.77 -13.33 -2.56
C PRO A 49 5.32 -11.91 -2.46
N ARG A 50 5.87 -11.54 -1.29
CA ARG A 50 6.52 -10.23 -1.11
C ARG A 50 7.69 -10.04 -2.06
N THR A 51 8.54 -11.05 -2.23
CA THR A 51 9.70 -10.96 -3.13
C THR A 51 9.26 -10.77 -4.58
N ALA A 52 8.25 -11.51 -5.04
CA ALA A 52 7.70 -11.37 -6.38
C ALA A 52 7.08 -9.98 -6.61
N LEU A 53 6.32 -9.47 -5.64
CA LEU A 53 5.76 -8.12 -5.70
C LEU A 53 6.84 -7.04 -5.69
N ILE A 54 7.89 -7.17 -4.87
CA ILE A 54 9.06 -6.27 -4.88
C ILE A 54 9.68 -6.21 -6.27
N GLN A 55 9.88 -7.35 -6.94
CA GLN A 55 10.40 -7.36 -8.30
C GLN A 55 9.44 -6.69 -9.30
N ALA A 56 8.13 -6.92 -9.15
CA ALA A 56 7.11 -6.31 -10.00
C ALA A 56 7.00 -4.79 -9.85
N THR A 57 7.46 -4.17 -8.75
CA THR A 57 7.56 -2.70 -8.62
C THR A 57 8.50 -2.05 -9.66
N ARG A 58 9.27 -2.86 -10.39
CA ARG A 58 10.18 -2.44 -11.45
C ARG A 58 9.73 -2.93 -12.84
N ASP A 59 8.47 -3.34 -12.99
CA ASP A 59 7.93 -3.78 -14.27
C ASP A 59 7.93 -2.64 -15.31
N SER A 60 8.07 -3.01 -16.57
CA SER A 60 7.97 -2.07 -17.71
C SER A 60 6.63 -1.34 -17.80
N SER A 61 5.55 -1.96 -17.29
CA SER A 61 4.24 -1.34 -17.16
C SER A 61 4.20 -0.55 -15.85
N ASN A 62 4.20 0.78 -15.95
CA ASN A 62 4.03 1.67 -14.79
C ASN A 62 2.76 1.35 -13.99
N LEU A 63 1.69 0.88 -14.65
CA LEU A 63 0.45 0.49 -13.97
C LEU A 63 0.62 -0.79 -13.14
N LEU A 64 1.36 -1.79 -13.64
CA LEU A 64 1.64 -3.00 -12.86
C LEU A 64 2.63 -2.70 -11.72
N ALA A 65 3.64 -1.87 -11.98
CA ALA A 65 4.61 -1.44 -10.99
C ALA A 65 3.97 -0.66 -9.84
N HIS A 66 3.06 0.28 -10.16
CA HIS A 66 2.17 0.94 -9.21
C HIS A 66 1.43 -0.10 -8.38
N GLU A 67 0.69 -1.00 -9.02
CA GLU A 67 -0.17 -1.94 -8.28
C GLU A 67 0.61 -2.93 -7.41
N ALA A 68 1.85 -3.25 -7.78
CA ALA A 68 2.74 -4.05 -6.96
C ALA A 68 3.14 -3.29 -5.68
N ALA A 69 3.42 -1.99 -5.76
CA ALA A 69 3.68 -1.16 -4.58
C ALA A 69 2.42 -1.04 -3.71
N PHE A 70 1.24 -0.86 -4.31
CA PHE A 70 -0.04 -0.87 -3.60
C PHE A 70 -0.23 -2.17 -2.82
N ALA A 71 -0.05 -3.32 -3.48
CA ALA A 71 -0.16 -4.62 -2.85
C ALA A 71 0.80 -4.80 -1.66
N LEU A 72 2.04 -4.34 -1.77
CA LEU A 72 3.00 -4.35 -0.66
C LEU A 72 2.52 -3.49 0.53
N GLY A 73 1.93 -2.32 0.25
CA GLY A 73 1.31 -1.47 1.28
C GLY A 73 0.16 -2.18 2.01
N GLN A 74 -0.74 -2.81 1.27
CA GLN A 74 -1.86 -3.59 1.83
C GLN A 74 -1.39 -4.84 2.60
N MET A 75 -0.21 -5.38 2.27
CA MET A 75 0.39 -6.49 3.03
C MET A 75 0.88 -6.05 4.41
N GLN A 76 1.28 -4.79 4.57
CA GLN A 76 1.80 -4.19 5.81
C GLN A 76 3.03 -4.94 6.41
N GLU A 77 3.81 -5.64 5.58
CA GLU A 77 5.03 -6.34 6.00
C GLU A 77 6.23 -5.39 6.00
N GLN A 78 6.89 -5.21 7.15
CA GLN A 78 7.99 -4.26 7.32
C GLN A 78 9.20 -4.59 6.42
N GLU A 79 9.37 -5.85 6.05
CA GLU A 79 10.42 -6.33 5.17
C GLU A 79 10.32 -5.73 3.74
N ALA A 80 9.19 -5.13 3.36
CA ALA A 80 9.05 -4.42 2.08
C ALA A 80 9.60 -2.98 2.11
N ILE A 81 9.81 -2.38 3.30
CA ILE A 81 10.23 -0.98 3.47
C ILE A 81 11.50 -0.64 2.66
N PRO A 82 12.58 -1.46 2.66
CA PRO A 82 13.79 -1.13 1.90
C PRO A 82 13.54 -1.03 0.38
N ALA A 83 12.69 -1.90 -0.15
CA ALA A 83 12.34 -1.89 -1.57
C ALA A 83 11.47 -0.66 -1.93
N LEU A 84 10.44 -0.37 -1.13
CA LEU A 84 9.59 0.80 -1.33
C LEU A 84 10.38 2.12 -1.19
N THR A 85 11.34 2.17 -0.27
CA THR A 85 12.28 3.28 -0.13
C THR A 85 13.11 3.49 -1.38
N SER A 86 13.58 2.39 -2.00
CA SER A 86 14.32 2.45 -3.26
C SER A 86 13.44 2.95 -4.41
N VAL A 87 12.18 2.53 -4.48
CA VAL A 87 11.22 3.00 -5.50
C VAL A 87 10.92 4.49 -5.35
N LEU A 88 10.61 4.96 -4.14
CA LEU A 88 10.30 6.37 -3.88
C LEU A 88 11.46 7.29 -4.27
N ASN A 89 12.71 6.90 -3.97
CA ASN A 89 13.89 7.71 -4.25
C ASN A 89 14.37 7.66 -5.72
N ASP A 90 13.82 6.77 -6.54
CA ASP A 90 14.27 6.62 -7.92
C ASP A 90 13.55 7.57 -8.87
N LEU A 91 14.17 8.71 -9.14
CA LEU A 91 13.64 9.74 -10.05
C LEU A 91 13.55 9.30 -11.52
N SER A 92 14.08 8.13 -11.88
CA SER A 92 13.90 7.56 -13.23
C SER A 92 12.57 6.84 -13.41
N LEU A 93 11.91 6.47 -12.31
CA LEU A 93 10.58 5.87 -12.33
C LEU A 93 9.50 6.91 -12.57
N HIS A 94 8.40 6.49 -13.20
CA HIS A 94 7.24 7.34 -13.38
C HIS A 94 6.67 7.78 -12.03
N PRO A 95 6.26 9.05 -11.85
CA PRO A 95 5.68 9.55 -10.60
C PRO A 95 4.56 8.69 -10.01
N ILE A 96 3.75 8.07 -10.89
CA ILE A 96 2.69 7.13 -10.49
C ILE A 96 3.20 5.99 -9.58
N VAL A 97 4.35 5.41 -9.89
CA VAL A 97 4.92 4.31 -9.10
C VAL A 97 5.51 4.84 -7.78
N ARG A 98 6.04 6.06 -7.81
CA ARG A 98 6.68 6.70 -6.66
C ARG A 98 5.66 7.18 -5.63
N HIS A 99 4.52 7.73 -6.05
CA HIS A 99 3.45 8.07 -5.11
C HIS A 99 2.94 6.81 -4.42
N GLU A 100 2.77 5.72 -5.16
CA GLU A 100 2.25 4.47 -4.60
C GLU A 100 3.23 3.85 -3.60
N ALA A 101 4.54 4.00 -3.83
CA ALA A 101 5.54 3.63 -2.83
C ALA A 101 5.45 4.49 -1.56
N ALA A 102 5.20 5.79 -1.68
CA ALA A 102 4.98 6.67 -0.52
C ALA A 102 3.71 6.27 0.25
N GLU A 103 2.61 5.98 -0.45
CA GLU A 103 1.36 5.50 0.14
C GLU A 103 1.56 4.18 0.88
N ALA A 104 2.23 3.21 0.24
CA ALA A 104 2.55 1.92 0.83
C ALA A 104 3.40 2.03 2.11
N LEU A 105 4.37 2.96 2.13
CA LEU A 105 5.15 3.26 3.35
C LEU A 105 4.28 3.84 4.47
N GLY A 106 3.28 4.67 4.14
CA GLY A 106 2.27 5.15 5.08
C GLY A 106 1.33 4.04 5.56
N ALA A 107 0.93 3.14 4.68
CA ALA A 107 0.09 1.98 4.99
C ALA A 107 0.77 0.99 5.94
N ILE A 108 2.08 0.76 5.76
CA ILE A 108 2.92 -0.04 6.68
C ILE A 108 3.01 0.62 8.06
N GLY A 109 2.98 1.96 8.13
CA GLY A 109 2.82 2.67 9.39
C GLY A 109 4.06 2.71 10.29
N SER A 110 5.26 2.46 9.77
CA SER A 110 6.49 2.44 10.57
C SER A 110 7.05 3.85 10.83
N ASP A 111 7.40 4.15 12.09
CA ASP A 111 8.10 5.40 12.48
C ASP A 111 9.43 5.57 11.70
N SER A 112 10.05 4.49 11.24
CA SER A 112 11.28 4.54 10.42
C SER A 112 11.07 5.22 9.06
N ASN A 113 9.83 5.28 8.55
CA ASN A 113 9.51 5.88 7.27
C ASN A 113 9.39 7.42 7.34
N VAL A 114 9.21 7.99 8.54
CA VAL A 114 8.88 9.41 8.73
C VAL A 114 9.94 10.34 8.12
N SER A 115 11.22 10.07 8.35
CA SER A 115 12.30 10.92 7.85
C SER A 115 12.36 10.92 6.32
N LEU A 116 12.14 9.76 5.69
CA LEU A 116 12.12 9.61 4.24
C LEU A 116 10.91 10.32 3.60
N LEU A 117 9.73 10.13 4.18
CA LEU A 117 8.50 10.76 3.69
C LEU A 117 8.57 12.29 3.84
N LYS A 118 9.12 12.80 4.96
CA LYS A 118 9.39 14.24 5.12
C LYS A 118 10.39 14.77 4.09
N HIS A 119 11.43 14.01 3.78
CA HIS A 119 12.37 14.42 2.74
C HIS A 119 11.65 14.55 1.40
N SER A 120 10.95 13.50 0.98
CA SER A 120 10.25 13.45 -0.32
C SER A 120 9.14 14.50 -0.41
N LEU A 121 8.38 14.74 0.66
CA LEU A 121 7.42 15.85 0.76
C LEU A 121 8.02 17.20 0.38
N ASN A 122 9.30 17.45 0.69
CA ASN A 122 9.96 18.72 0.45
C ASN A 122 10.79 18.76 -0.85
N SER A 123 11.28 17.61 -1.33
CA SER A 123 12.28 17.56 -2.40
C SER A 123 11.80 16.91 -3.69
N ASP A 124 10.70 16.15 -3.66
CA ASP A 124 10.20 15.46 -4.84
C ASP A 124 9.72 16.44 -5.91
N PRO A 125 10.14 16.29 -7.18
CA PRO A 125 9.67 17.17 -8.25
C PRO A 125 8.16 17.02 -8.55
N ALA A 126 7.60 15.83 -8.36
CA ALA A 126 6.21 15.54 -8.69
C ALA A 126 5.28 15.94 -7.54
N GLN A 127 4.21 16.68 -7.86
CA GLN A 127 3.27 17.18 -6.85
C GLN A 127 2.50 16.04 -6.19
N GLU A 128 2.04 15.08 -6.99
CA GLU A 128 1.32 13.90 -6.55
C GLU A 128 2.11 13.10 -5.51
N VAL A 129 3.44 13.00 -5.65
CA VAL A 129 4.26 12.27 -4.66
C VAL A 129 4.40 13.07 -3.37
N ARG A 130 4.54 14.40 -3.45
CA ARG A 130 4.58 15.26 -2.26
C ARG A 130 3.26 15.18 -1.48
N GLU A 131 2.14 15.29 -2.17
CA GLU A 131 0.79 15.18 -1.59
C GLU A 131 0.57 13.81 -0.94
N THR A 132 0.95 12.71 -1.59
CA THR A 132 0.88 11.38 -0.99
C THR A 132 1.80 11.23 0.22
N CYS A 133 2.98 11.87 0.23
CA CYS A 133 3.85 11.89 1.40
C CYS A 133 3.21 12.62 2.60
N GLU A 134 2.47 13.70 2.36
CA GLU A 134 1.66 14.38 3.40
C GLU A 134 0.62 13.41 3.99
N LEU A 135 -0.14 12.71 3.14
CA LEU A 135 -1.12 11.70 3.55
C LEU A 135 -0.48 10.60 4.41
N ALA A 136 0.61 10.02 3.91
CA ALA A 136 1.33 8.93 4.58
C ALA A 136 1.88 9.36 5.95
N LEU A 137 2.41 10.58 6.06
CA LEU A 137 2.90 11.13 7.33
C LEU A 137 1.77 11.30 8.35
N GLN A 138 0.66 11.90 7.93
CA GLN A 138 -0.48 12.12 8.82
C GLN A 138 -1.07 10.78 9.30
N ARG A 139 -1.13 9.78 8.41
CA ARG A 139 -1.54 8.42 8.77
C ARG A 139 -0.64 7.81 9.85
N ILE A 140 0.69 7.86 9.69
CA ILE A 140 1.64 7.34 10.69
C ILE A 140 1.45 8.05 12.04
N LEU A 141 1.27 9.38 12.03
CA LEU A 141 1.03 10.17 13.23
C LEU A 141 -0.27 9.78 13.94
N ASN A 142 -1.35 9.55 13.19
CA ASN A 142 -2.63 9.14 13.75
C ASN A 142 -2.55 7.74 14.39
N LEU A 143 -1.91 6.78 13.72
CA LEU A 143 -1.69 5.44 14.28
C LEU A 143 -0.94 5.48 15.62
N LYS A 144 0.02 6.41 15.75
CA LYS A 144 0.75 6.62 17.00
C LYS A 144 -0.12 7.22 18.10
N HIS A 145 -0.98 8.17 17.76
CA HIS A 145 -1.92 8.77 18.69
C HIS A 145 -2.93 7.74 19.21
N ASP A 146 -3.49 6.91 18.32
CA ASP A 146 -4.45 5.85 18.67
C ASP A 146 -3.81 4.79 19.58
N ALA A 147 -2.56 4.41 19.30
CA ALA A 147 -1.80 3.49 20.15
C ALA A 147 -1.53 4.04 21.56
N THR A 148 -1.52 5.37 21.73
CA THR A 148 -1.28 6.01 23.05
C THR A 148 -2.55 6.29 23.85
N ASN A 149 -3.71 6.42 23.21
CA ASN A 149 -4.93 6.92 23.86
C ASN A 149 -5.97 5.86 24.22
N ASP A 150 -5.73 4.57 23.93
CA ASP A 150 -6.66 3.45 24.20
C ASP A 150 -8.10 3.77 23.74
N ASP A 151 -8.21 4.60 22.69
CA ASP A 151 -9.45 5.22 22.27
C ASP A 151 -10.24 4.22 21.42
N LEU A 152 -11.31 3.69 22.01
CA LEU A 152 -12.24 2.73 21.41
C LEU A 152 -13.01 3.32 20.20
N THR A 153 -12.77 4.58 19.82
CA THR A 153 -13.37 5.23 18.64
C THR A 153 -12.56 5.04 17.35
N ALA A 154 -11.40 4.38 17.40
CA ALA A 154 -10.65 4.05 16.19
C ALA A 154 -11.54 3.27 15.20
N PRO A 155 -11.61 3.67 13.92
CA PRO A 155 -12.37 2.94 12.93
C PRO A 155 -11.87 1.50 12.92
N GLY A 156 -12.77 0.56 13.22
CA GLY A 156 -12.42 -0.85 13.33
C GLY A 156 -11.74 -1.36 12.05
N ILE A 157 -10.92 -2.40 12.18
CA ILE A 157 -10.26 -3.04 11.03
C ILE A 157 -11.31 -3.31 9.96
N SER A 158 -11.05 -2.80 8.74
CA SER A 158 -11.94 -3.01 7.60
C SER A 158 -12.28 -4.50 7.48
N PRO A 159 -13.56 -4.87 7.27
CA PRO A 159 -13.94 -6.27 7.06
C PRO A 159 -13.24 -6.90 5.85
N PHE A 160 -12.71 -6.06 4.95
CA PHE A 160 -11.97 -6.46 3.75
C PHE A 160 -10.45 -6.41 3.94
N LYS A 161 -9.96 -6.10 5.15
CA LYS A 161 -8.53 -5.92 5.49
C LYS A 161 -7.83 -4.90 4.58
N SER A 162 -8.59 -3.95 4.06
CA SER A 162 -8.04 -2.82 3.29
C SER A 162 -7.41 -1.79 4.22
N VAL A 163 -6.41 -1.11 3.70
CA VAL A 163 -5.75 0.03 4.34
C VAL A 163 -6.04 1.27 3.52
N ASP A 164 -6.82 2.18 4.10
CA ASP A 164 -7.17 3.45 3.45
C ASP A 164 -6.11 4.53 3.74
N PRO A 165 -5.84 5.45 2.80
CA PRO A 165 -4.82 6.50 2.97
C PRO A 165 -5.14 7.50 4.09
N ALA A 166 -6.43 7.80 4.27
CA ALA A 166 -6.94 8.72 5.28
C ALA A 166 -8.05 8.07 6.11
N ALA A 167 -8.18 8.49 7.36
CA ALA A 167 -9.32 8.12 8.19
C ALA A 167 -10.57 8.90 7.74
N PRO A 168 -11.78 8.34 7.90
CA PRO A 168 -13.00 9.03 7.51
C PRO A 168 -13.21 10.30 8.35
N ALA A 169 -13.82 11.32 7.73
CA ALA A 169 -14.15 12.57 8.41
C ALA A 169 -15.09 12.34 9.60
N THR A 170 -14.69 12.77 10.80
CA THR A 170 -15.46 12.58 12.04
C THR A 170 -16.44 13.72 12.33
N SER A 171 -16.22 14.89 11.74
CA SER A 171 -16.95 16.14 12.02
C SER A 171 -18.02 16.49 10.99
N CYS A 172 -18.13 15.73 9.89
CA CYS A 172 -19.10 15.98 8.83
C CYS A 172 -20.39 15.19 9.08
N SER A 173 -21.52 15.89 9.07
CA SER A 173 -22.85 15.31 9.33
C SER A 173 -23.69 15.12 8.06
N SER A 174 -23.22 15.58 6.90
CA SER A 174 -23.95 15.48 5.64
C SER A 174 -23.03 15.37 4.43
N VAL A 175 -23.55 14.80 3.34
CA VAL A 175 -22.86 14.69 2.04
C VAL A 175 -22.48 16.07 1.47
N ASN A 176 -23.27 17.11 1.74
CA ASN A 176 -22.95 18.46 1.27
C ASN A 176 -21.71 19.02 1.97
N GLN A 177 -21.57 18.81 3.28
CA GLN A 177 -20.37 19.21 4.04
C GLN A 177 -19.13 18.44 3.57
N LEU A 178 -19.26 17.13 3.31
CA LEU A 178 -18.18 16.32 2.75
C LEU A 178 -17.75 16.82 1.37
N ARG A 179 -18.72 17.15 0.49
CA ARG A 179 -18.44 17.74 -0.81
C ARG A 179 -17.71 19.07 -0.70
N GLU A 180 -18.16 19.96 0.19
CA GLU A 180 -17.52 21.26 0.42
C GLU A 180 -16.07 21.08 0.87
N LEU A 181 -15.82 20.17 1.83
CA LEU A 181 -14.48 19.87 2.32
C LEU A 181 -13.58 19.26 1.24
N LEU A 182 -14.08 18.29 0.46
CA LEU A 182 -13.32 17.62 -0.59
C LEU A 182 -12.85 18.59 -1.69
N LEU A 183 -13.68 19.59 -2.00
CA LEU A 183 -13.44 20.59 -3.04
C LEU A 183 -12.70 21.85 -2.55
N ASP A 184 -12.42 21.97 -1.25
CA ASP A 184 -11.71 23.12 -0.69
C ASP A 184 -10.20 23.00 -0.92
N GLU A 185 -9.66 23.76 -1.87
CA GLU A 185 -8.23 23.74 -2.23
C GLU A 185 -7.33 24.39 -1.17
N GLU A 186 -7.89 25.13 -0.21
CA GLU A 186 -7.12 25.70 0.91
C GLU A 186 -6.84 24.65 2.02
N LYS A 187 -7.47 23.47 1.91
CA LYS A 187 -7.33 22.37 2.86
C LYS A 187 -6.20 21.43 2.44
N GLY A 188 -5.46 20.93 3.43
CA GLY A 188 -4.43 19.91 3.21
C GLY A 188 -5.02 18.63 2.63
N MET A 189 -4.21 17.84 1.92
CA MET A 189 -4.74 16.67 1.20
C MET A 189 -5.39 15.65 2.12
N TYR A 190 -4.88 15.48 3.34
CA TYR A 190 -5.46 14.56 4.30
C TYR A 190 -6.90 14.91 4.68
N GLU A 191 -7.17 16.19 4.93
CA GLU A 191 -8.52 16.65 5.31
C GLU A 191 -9.51 16.46 4.17
N ARG A 192 -9.07 16.70 2.93
CA ARG A 192 -9.88 16.51 1.72
C ARG A 192 -10.14 15.02 1.46
N TYR A 193 -9.12 14.18 1.60
CA TYR A 193 -9.25 12.72 1.42
C TYR A 193 -10.13 12.07 2.48
N ALA A 194 -10.16 12.59 3.70
CA ALA A 194 -11.08 12.12 4.74
C ALA A 194 -12.56 12.31 4.36
N ALA A 195 -12.86 13.16 3.36
CA ALA A 195 -14.21 13.44 2.90
C ALA A 195 -14.67 12.62 1.68
N LEU A 196 -13.83 11.71 1.17
CA LEU A 196 -14.17 10.71 0.14
C LEU A 196 -15.10 9.62 0.70
#